data_AF-A0A1Q9P661-F1
#
_entry.id   AF-A0A1Q9P661-F1
#
_cell.length_a   1.000
_cell.length_b   1.000
_cell.length_c   1.000
_cell.angle_alpha   90.00
_cell.angle_beta   90.00
_cell.angle_gamma   90.00
#
_symmetry.space_group_name_H-M   'P 1'
#
loop_
_entity.id
_entity.type
_entity.pdbx_description
1 polymer ?
#
loop_
_entity_poly.entity_id
_entity_poly.type
_entity_poly.pdbx_seq_one_letter_code
_entity_poly.pdbx_strand_id
1 'polypeptide(L)'
;MASEARKTQCDMSDYSVYAVLFNDSTLKVGVSSKNRVRLRWIEQGADFGGIIHTVTGGRKARRLEDRLGKHSNVTKVVRGERKIKSLQDTLDIEVAQSIVDDFIVGIESIELGTHVEMEALSKHYSLPTLKIKPTPWRKRSDPINERPLVGDVVGMKGSLLVTGIGSSYTVADLKQVVGYSLDSDGDITMVTQSGLMDFF
;
A
#
# COMPACT_ATOMS: atom_id res chain seq x y z
N MET A 1 1.35 28.74 -20.29
CA MET A 1 1.88 29.45 -19.10
C MET A 1 1.81 28.63 -17.80
N ALA A 2 0.79 27.81 -17.54
CA ALA A 2 0.73 26.98 -16.31
C ALA A 2 1.78 25.83 -16.23
N SER A 3 2.46 25.47 -17.33
CA SER A 3 3.43 24.37 -17.34
C SER A 3 4.86 24.78 -16.99
N GLU A 4 5.26 26.02 -17.27
CA GLU A 4 6.61 26.52 -17.01
C GLU A 4 6.80 26.88 -15.54
N ALA A 5 5.88 27.66 -14.96
CA ALA A 5 5.89 27.96 -13.52
C ALA A 5 5.81 26.69 -12.65
N ARG A 6 4.99 25.70 -13.04
CA ARG A 6 4.94 24.39 -12.36
C ARG A 6 6.23 23.58 -12.51
N LYS A 7 6.89 23.65 -13.67
CA LYS A 7 8.20 23.01 -13.88
C LYS A 7 9.26 23.65 -12.99
N THR A 8 9.36 24.98 -12.96
CA THR A 8 10.30 25.72 -12.10
C THR A 8 10.04 25.44 -10.62
N GLN A 9 8.78 25.37 -10.20
CA GLN A 9 8.41 24.99 -8.84
C GLN A 9 8.77 23.52 -8.53
N CYS A 10 8.59 22.59 -9.47
CA CYS A 10 9.01 21.20 -9.32
C CYS A 10 10.54 21.03 -9.28
N ASP A 11 11.29 21.91 -9.93
CA ASP A 11 12.75 21.88 -9.95
C ASP A 11 13.37 22.45 -8.66
N MET A 12 12.66 23.33 -7.94
CA MET A 12 13.10 23.93 -6.68
C MET A 12 12.52 23.27 -5.42
N SER A 13 11.54 22.37 -5.56
CA SER A 13 10.94 21.68 -4.41
C SER A 13 11.82 20.53 -3.93
N ASP A 14 11.82 20.30 -2.62
CA ASP A 14 12.47 19.13 -2.01
C ASP A 14 11.61 17.89 -2.14
N TYR A 15 12.24 16.81 -2.61
CA TYR A 15 11.66 15.49 -2.72
C TYR A 15 12.40 14.52 -1.82
N SER A 16 11.66 13.62 -1.21
CA SER A 16 12.20 12.51 -0.45
C SER A 16 12.11 11.25 -1.29
N VAL A 17 13.26 10.61 -1.51
CA VAL A 17 13.35 9.22 -1.93
C VAL A 17 13.28 8.38 -0.67
N TYR A 18 12.38 7.39 -0.66
CA TYR A 18 12.03 6.64 0.54
C TYR A 18 11.95 5.15 0.27
N ALA A 19 12.12 4.36 1.32
CA ALA A 19 11.79 2.95 1.39
C ALA A 19 10.46 2.78 2.13
N VAL A 20 9.64 1.84 1.70
CA VAL A 20 8.53 1.31 2.48
C VAL A 20 8.57 -0.21 2.49
N LEU A 21 8.21 -0.78 3.63
CA LEU A 21 8.01 -2.22 3.79
C LEU A 21 6.55 -2.55 4.08
N PHE A 22 6.18 -3.74 3.64
CA PHE A 22 4.90 -4.38 3.95
C PHE A 22 5.18 -5.62 4.81
N ASN A 23 4.20 -6.05 5.60
CA ASN A 23 4.38 -7.16 6.54
C ASN A 23 4.77 -8.49 5.89
N ASP A 24 4.57 -8.65 4.58
CA ASP A 24 5.04 -9.81 3.81
C ASP A 24 6.50 -9.68 3.35
N SER A 25 7.29 -8.85 4.04
CA SER A 25 8.69 -8.51 3.75
C SER A 25 8.93 -7.89 2.38
N THR A 26 7.89 -7.36 1.73
CA THR A 26 8.07 -6.67 0.44
C THR A 26 8.69 -5.30 0.66
N LEU A 27 9.89 -5.08 0.13
CA LEU A 27 10.51 -3.76 0.05
C LEU A 27 10.11 -3.03 -1.24
N LYS A 28 9.74 -1.75 -1.12
CA LYS A 28 9.48 -0.85 -2.24
C LYS A 28 10.16 0.50 -2.02
N VAL A 29 10.78 1.01 -3.09
CA VAL A 29 11.30 2.38 -3.14
C VAL A 29 10.31 3.29 -3.86
N GLY A 30 10.24 4.55 -3.46
CA GLY A 30 9.43 5.56 -4.15
C GLY A 30 9.90 6.98 -3.90
N VAL A 31 9.22 7.92 -4.55
CA VAL A 31 9.47 9.37 -4.42
C VAL A 31 8.19 10.09 -4.04
N SER A 32 8.31 11.09 -3.18
CA SER A 32 7.25 12.05 -2.87
C SER A 32 7.85 13.41 -2.55
N SER A 33 7.04 14.48 -2.57
CA SER A 33 7.49 15.74 -1.97
C SER A 33 7.72 15.53 -0.47
N LYS A 34 8.70 16.24 0.08
CA LYS A 34 9.10 16.12 1.50
C LYS A 34 7.89 16.20 2.45
N ASN A 35 6.99 17.14 2.19
CA ASN A 35 5.81 17.39 3.05
C ASN A 35 4.70 16.33 2.91
N ARG A 36 4.70 15.53 1.84
CA ARG A 36 3.66 14.51 1.58
C ARG A 36 4.18 13.08 1.74
N VAL A 37 5.43 12.90 2.14
CA VAL A 37 6.09 11.59 2.12
C VAL A 37 5.40 10.58 3.05
N ARG A 38 5.11 10.96 4.30
CA ARG A 38 4.42 10.09 5.26
C ARG A 38 3.00 9.74 4.83
N LEU A 39 2.24 10.74 4.38
CA LEU A 39 0.89 10.51 3.84
C LEU A 39 0.94 9.54 2.66
N ARG A 40 1.94 9.67 1.79
CA ARG A 40 2.14 8.76 0.64
C ARG A 40 2.42 7.33 1.08
N TRP A 41 3.12 7.10 2.19
CA TRP A 41 3.33 5.77 2.76
C TRP A 41 2.01 5.17 3.27
N ILE A 42 1.23 5.96 4.02
CA ILE A 42 -0.06 5.57 4.57
C ILE A 42 -1.04 5.17 3.45
N GLU A 43 -1.18 6.01 2.42
CA GLU A 43 -2.01 5.76 1.23
C GLU A 43 -1.60 4.48 0.47
N GLN A 44 -0.33 4.08 0.54
CA GLN A 44 0.14 2.84 -0.07
C GLN A 44 -0.23 1.61 0.75
N GLY A 45 -0.58 1.78 2.03
CA GLY A 45 -0.79 0.71 2.99
C GLY A 45 0.52 0.09 3.46
N ALA A 46 1.60 0.88 3.53
CA ALA A 46 2.89 0.42 4.02
C ALA A 46 2.85 0.18 5.55
N ASP A 47 3.51 -0.85 6.02
CA ASP A 47 3.63 -1.14 7.46
C ASP A 47 4.76 -0.34 8.10
N PHE A 48 5.83 -0.13 7.34
CA PHE A 48 6.98 0.68 7.74
C PHE A 48 7.39 1.63 6.62
N GLY A 49 7.92 2.80 6.99
CA GLY A 49 8.46 3.76 6.03
C GLY A 49 9.67 4.50 6.56
N GLY A 50 10.65 4.76 5.70
CA GLY A 50 11.88 5.46 6.04
C GLY A 50 12.37 6.31 4.88
N ILE A 51 12.97 7.48 5.18
CA ILE A 51 13.55 8.35 4.15
C ILE A 51 14.98 7.87 3.86
N ILE A 52 15.22 7.49 2.61
CA ILE A 52 16.55 7.09 2.13
C ILE A 52 17.41 8.34 1.90
N HIS A 53 16.87 9.31 1.16
CA HIS A 53 17.59 10.51 0.80
C HIS A 53 16.65 11.65 0.43
N THR A 54 17.04 12.90 0.71
CA THR A 54 16.28 14.09 0.30
C THR A 54 17.05 14.84 -0.78
N VAL A 55 16.39 15.15 -1.89
CA VAL A 55 16.99 15.78 -3.06
C VAL A 55 16.10 16.93 -3.53
N THR A 56 16.71 18.07 -3.83
CA THR A 56 16.02 19.17 -4.49
C THR A 56 15.87 18.89 -5.98
N GLY A 57 14.63 19.02 -6.47
CA GLY A 57 14.26 18.84 -7.88
C GLY A 57 13.74 17.44 -8.20
N GLY A 58 12.49 17.39 -8.66
CA GLY A 58 11.78 16.13 -8.88
C GLY A 58 12.37 15.24 -9.98
N ARG A 59 13.15 15.78 -10.92
CA ARG A 59 13.83 14.98 -11.94
C ARG A 59 14.99 14.17 -11.35
N LYS A 60 15.77 14.78 -10.46
CA LYS A 60 16.88 14.10 -9.78
C LYS A 60 16.35 13.00 -8.87
N ALA A 61 15.29 13.30 -8.12
CA ALA A 61 14.67 12.32 -7.23
C ALA A 61 14.14 11.07 -7.98
N ARG A 62 13.45 11.25 -9.12
CA ARG A 62 12.98 10.11 -9.95
C ARG A 62 14.12 9.30 -10.57
N ARG A 63 15.20 9.95 -11.01
CA ARG A 63 16.40 9.22 -11.49
C ARG A 63 17.03 8.37 -10.39
N LEU A 64 17.06 8.88 -9.16
CA LEU A 64 17.55 8.13 -8.01
C LEU A 64 16.64 6.94 -7.70
N GLU A 65 15.32 7.13 -7.65
CA GLU A 65 14.35 6.02 -7.51
C GLU A 65 14.51 4.96 -8.60
N ASP A 66 14.59 5.36 -9.86
CA ASP A 66 14.75 4.43 -10.99
C ASP A 66 16.04 3.61 -10.87
N ARG A 67 17.12 4.21 -10.35
CA ARG A 67 18.39 3.52 -10.08
C ARG A 67 18.22 2.50 -8.95
N LEU A 68 17.61 2.91 -7.84
CA LEU A 68 17.37 2.06 -6.68
C LEU A 68 16.41 0.90 -6.98
N GLY A 69 15.34 1.16 -7.75
CA GLY A 69 14.33 0.16 -8.11
C GLY A 69 14.77 -0.87 -9.16
N LYS A 70 16.00 -0.78 -9.69
CA LYS A 70 16.60 -1.82 -10.56
C LYS A 70 17.32 -2.92 -9.77
N HIS A 71 17.53 -2.71 -8.47
CA HIS A 71 18.17 -3.71 -7.61
C HIS A 71 17.25 -4.90 -7.37
N SER A 72 17.81 -6.11 -7.31
CA SER A 72 17.05 -7.37 -7.24
C SER A 72 16.18 -7.49 -5.99
N ASN A 73 16.51 -6.76 -4.93
CA ASN A 73 15.84 -6.82 -3.63
C ASN A 73 14.64 -5.86 -3.52
N VAL A 74 14.30 -5.12 -4.59
CA VAL A 74 13.20 -4.13 -4.59
C VAL A 74 12.09 -4.54 -5.55
N THR A 75 10.86 -4.58 -5.03
CA THR A 75 9.68 -4.77 -5.86
C THR A 75 9.06 -3.43 -6.25
N LYS A 76 8.92 -3.18 -7.56
CA LYS A 76 8.29 -1.94 -8.08
C LYS A 76 6.79 -1.85 -7.78
N VAL A 77 6.10 -3.00 -7.70
CA VAL A 77 4.63 -3.09 -7.61
C VAL A 77 4.18 -4.18 -6.62
N VAL A 78 3.42 -3.78 -5.61
CA VAL A 78 2.70 -4.71 -4.73
C VAL A 78 1.28 -4.92 -5.28
N ARG A 79 0.99 -6.14 -5.76
CA ARG A 79 -0.31 -6.50 -6.36
C ARG A 79 -1.40 -6.66 -5.27
N GLY A 80 -2.66 -6.41 -5.63
CA GLY A 80 -3.80 -6.43 -4.70
C GLY A 80 -3.98 -7.73 -3.92
N GLU A 81 -3.86 -8.90 -4.57
CA GLU A 81 -3.95 -10.20 -3.90
C GLU A 81 -2.87 -10.41 -2.83
N ARG A 82 -1.66 -9.90 -3.10
CA ARG A 82 -0.53 -9.94 -2.16
C ARG A 82 -0.80 -9.03 -0.96
N LYS A 83 -1.36 -7.83 -1.19
CA LYS A 83 -1.77 -6.93 -0.11
C LYS A 83 -2.88 -7.50 0.77
N ILE A 84 -3.80 -8.28 0.20
CA ILE A 84 -4.85 -8.95 0.96
C ILE A 84 -4.24 -10.03 1.88
N LYS A 85 -3.32 -10.84 1.35
CA LYS A 85 -2.61 -11.85 2.14
C LYS A 85 -1.80 -11.19 3.28
N SER A 86 -1.15 -10.07 3.00
CA SER A 86 -0.33 -9.36 3.99
C SER A 86 -1.11 -8.66 5.10
N LEU A 87 -2.45 -8.71 5.09
CA LEU A 87 -3.27 -8.24 6.23
C LEU A 87 -3.17 -9.16 7.45
N GLN A 88 -2.77 -10.42 7.27
CA GLN A 88 -2.55 -11.37 8.37
C GLN A 88 -1.10 -11.42 8.82
N ASP A 89 -0.18 -11.07 7.92
CA ASP A 89 1.24 -11.11 8.20
C ASP A 89 1.58 -10.02 9.24
N THR A 90 2.53 -10.34 10.12
CA THR A 90 3.12 -9.38 11.05
C THR A 90 4.62 -9.38 10.83
N LEU A 91 5.21 -8.19 10.76
CA LEU A 91 6.65 -8.03 10.66
C LEU A 91 7.11 -7.17 11.83
N ASP A 92 8.21 -7.55 12.44
CA ASP A 92 8.83 -6.77 13.50
C ASP A 92 9.59 -5.57 12.91
N ILE A 93 9.62 -4.44 13.62
CA ILE A 93 10.39 -3.26 13.22
C ILE A 93 11.88 -3.56 13.11
N GLU A 94 12.45 -4.41 13.96
CA GLU A 94 13.87 -4.78 13.87
C GLU A 94 14.17 -5.59 12.60
N VAL A 95 13.25 -6.48 12.21
CA VAL A 95 13.36 -7.22 10.95
C VAL A 95 13.18 -6.27 9.76
N ALA A 96 12.23 -5.34 9.83
CA ALA A 96 12.03 -4.33 8.80
C ALA A 96 13.28 -3.45 8.63
N GLN A 97 13.91 -3.06 9.74
CA GLN A 97 15.15 -2.30 9.76
C GLN A 97 16.29 -3.08 9.09
N SER A 98 16.48 -4.34 9.46
CA SER A 98 17.49 -5.22 8.84
C SER A 98 17.32 -5.35 7.34
N ILE A 99 16.09 -5.51 6.83
CA ILE A 99 15.84 -5.62 5.39
C ILE A 99 16.25 -4.34 4.65
N VAL A 100 15.99 -3.17 5.25
CA VAL A 100 16.42 -1.90 4.64
C VAL A 100 17.92 -1.72 4.75
N ASP A 101 18.53 -2.04 5.88
CA ASP A 101 19.97 -1.92 6.07
C ASP A 101 20.72 -2.81 5.05
N ASP A 102 20.31 -4.07 4.88
CA ASP A 102 20.85 -4.97 3.86
C ASP A 102 20.68 -4.41 2.44
N PHE A 103 19.52 -3.81 2.16
CA PHE A 103 19.27 -3.15 0.88
C PHE A 103 20.21 -1.96 0.66
N ILE A 104 20.40 -1.10 1.67
CA ILE A 104 21.27 0.08 1.58
C ILE A 104 22.73 -0.33 1.43
N VAL A 105 23.20 -1.32 2.19
CA VAL A 105 24.56 -1.87 2.07
C VAL A 105 24.80 -2.46 0.68
N GLY A 106 23.81 -3.16 0.12
CA GLY A 106 23.89 -3.75 -1.22
C GLY A 106 23.91 -2.72 -2.36
N ILE A 107 23.66 -1.44 -2.07
CA ILE A 107 23.77 -0.35 -3.04
C ILE A 107 25.10 0.35 -2.77
N GLU A 108 26.13 0.03 -3.56
CA GLU A 108 27.41 0.74 -3.58
C GLU A 108 27.22 2.21 -4.04
N SER A 109 26.71 3.06 -3.16
CA SER A 109 26.38 4.45 -3.46
C SER A 109 26.80 5.33 -2.31
N ILE A 110 27.96 5.96 -2.45
CA ILE A 110 28.52 7.00 -1.58
C ILE A 110 27.52 8.15 -1.30
N GLU A 111 26.50 8.32 -2.15
CA GLU A 111 25.48 9.38 -2.03
C GLU A 111 24.36 9.10 -1.01
N LEU A 112 24.27 7.87 -0.47
CA LEU A 112 23.23 7.50 0.49
C LEU A 112 23.77 7.64 1.91
N GLY A 113 23.17 8.53 2.71
CA GLY A 113 23.44 8.62 4.14
C GLY A 113 23.22 7.25 4.78
N THR A 114 24.16 6.82 5.60
CA THR A 114 24.45 5.42 5.94
C THR A 114 23.41 4.72 6.82
N HIS A 115 22.26 5.33 7.10
CA HIS A 115 21.21 4.70 7.88
C HIS A 115 19.82 5.27 7.53
N VAL A 116 18.87 4.36 7.33
CA VAL A 116 17.46 4.70 7.07
C VAL A 116 16.66 4.25 8.27
N GLU A 117 16.22 5.19 9.09
CA GLU A 117 15.37 4.88 10.24
C GLU A 117 13.95 4.54 9.77
N MET A 118 13.49 3.35 10.15
CA MET A 118 12.15 2.87 9.80
C MET A 118 11.12 3.32 10.84
N GLU A 119 10.07 4.03 10.40
CA GLU A 119 8.90 4.38 11.21
C GLU A 119 7.81 3.32 11.02
N ALA A 120 7.28 2.79 12.13
CA ALA A 120 6.08 1.95 12.11
C ALA A 120 4.81 2.78 11.87
N LEU A 121 4.00 2.34 10.91
CA LEU A 121 2.79 3.05 10.45
C LEU A 121 1.49 2.42 10.96
N SER A 122 1.56 1.30 11.69
CA SER A 122 0.40 0.56 12.21
C SER A 122 -0.61 1.45 12.97
N LYS A 123 -0.11 2.45 13.73
CA LYS A 123 -0.93 3.43 14.46
C LYS A 123 -1.89 4.26 13.58
N HIS A 124 -1.63 4.34 12.27
CA HIS A 124 -2.46 5.06 11.31
C HIS A 124 -3.55 4.19 10.67
N TYR A 125 -3.57 2.89 10.99
CA TYR A 125 -4.56 1.94 10.48
C TYR A 125 -5.48 1.50 11.61
N SER A 126 -6.79 1.62 11.39
CA SER A 126 -7.79 1.16 12.35
C SER A 126 -8.09 -0.34 12.22
N LEU A 127 -7.15 -1.14 11.71
CA LEU A 127 -7.38 -2.57 11.44
C LEU A 127 -6.94 -3.42 12.63
N PRO A 128 -7.85 -4.26 13.19
CA PRO A 128 -7.46 -5.26 14.17
C PRO A 128 -6.65 -6.38 13.49
N THR A 129 -5.89 -7.13 14.30
CA THR A 129 -5.25 -8.36 13.84
C THR A 129 -6.30 -9.36 13.38
N LEU A 130 -6.28 -9.70 12.09
CA LEU A 130 -7.24 -10.62 11.50
C LEU A 130 -6.82 -12.08 11.74
N LYS A 131 -7.56 -12.80 12.58
CA LYS A 131 -7.32 -14.22 12.86
C LYS A 131 -7.65 -15.14 11.68
N ILE A 132 -8.56 -14.70 10.81
CA ILE A 132 -9.05 -15.44 9.65
C ILE A 132 -8.71 -14.65 8.40
N LYS A 133 -8.33 -15.35 7.33
CA LYS A 133 -7.99 -14.72 6.07
C LYS A 133 -9.23 -14.04 5.49
N PRO A 134 -9.21 -12.72 5.23
CA PRO A 134 -10.34 -12.07 4.61
C PRO A 134 -10.53 -12.56 3.17
N THR A 135 -11.78 -12.77 2.79
CA THR A 135 -12.14 -13.18 1.43
C THR A 135 -12.17 -11.94 0.53
N PRO A 136 -11.55 -11.97 -0.65
CA PRO A 136 -11.68 -10.86 -1.60
C PRO A 136 -13.15 -10.68 -2.00
N TRP A 137 -13.66 -9.45 -1.93
CA TRP A 137 -15.03 -9.11 -2.33
C TRP A 137 -15.36 -9.49 -3.78
N ARG A 138 -14.36 -9.34 -4.67
CA ARG A 138 -14.41 -9.79 -6.05
C ARG A 138 -13.02 -10.14 -6.56
N LYS A 139 -12.93 -10.95 -7.61
CA LYS A 139 -11.71 -11.01 -8.42
C LYS A 139 -11.67 -9.79 -9.32
N ARG A 140 -10.46 -9.35 -9.68
CA ARG A 140 -10.29 -8.18 -10.55
C ARG A 140 -10.91 -8.35 -11.93
N SER A 141 -11.00 -9.58 -12.42
CA SER A 141 -11.63 -9.95 -13.70
C SER A 141 -13.15 -9.84 -13.70
N ASP A 142 -13.77 -9.93 -12.52
CA ASP A 142 -15.22 -10.06 -12.41
C ASP A 142 -15.85 -8.67 -12.51
N PRO A 143 -16.93 -8.45 -13.27
CA PRO A 143 -17.60 -7.15 -13.32
C PRO A 143 -18.22 -6.80 -11.95
N ILE A 144 -18.47 -5.50 -11.71
CA ILE A 144 -19.08 -5.06 -10.43
C ILE A 144 -20.56 -5.43 -10.39
N ASN A 145 -21.34 -5.24 -11.47
CA ASN A 145 -22.73 -5.67 -11.61
C ASN A 145 -23.60 -5.47 -10.35
N GLU A 146 -23.61 -4.25 -9.78
CA GLU A 146 -24.37 -3.92 -8.57
C GLU A 146 -24.10 -4.85 -7.36
N ARG A 147 -22.93 -5.51 -7.36
CA ARG A 147 -22.55 -6.44 -6.29
C ARG A 147 -22.56 -5.71 -4.95
N PRO A 148 -23.26 -6.25 -3.93
CA PRO A 148 -23.27 -5.61 -2.63
C PRO A 148 -21.92 -5.84 -1.92
N LEU A 149 -21.46 -4.84 -1.16
CA LEU A 149 -20.40 -4.97 -0.17
C LEU A 149 -21.04 -4.82 1.21
N VAL A 150 -21.09 -5.91 1.96
CA VAL A 150 -21.92 -6.01 3.17
C VAL A 150 -21.07 -6.21 4.42
N GLY A 151 -21.60 -5.76 5.56
CA GLY A 151 -21.01 -5.91 6.89
C GLY A 151 -20.55 -4.60 7.49
N ASP A 152 -20.14 -4.66 8.75
CA ASP A 152 -19.61 -3.50 9.46
C ASP A 152 -18.20 -3.19 8.99
N VAL A 153 -17.86 -1.91 8.85
CA VAL A 153 -16.49 -1.50 8.54
C VAL A 153 -15.60 -1.79 9.74
N VAL A 154 -14.70 -2.76 9.57
CA VAL A 154 -13.75 -3.18 10.61
C VAL A 154 -12.51 -2.29 10.60
N GLY A 155 -12.09 -1.82 9.42
CA GLY A 155 -10.97 -0.90 9.28
C GLY A 155 -10.45 -0.79 7.85
N MET A 156 -9.42 0.04 7.68
CA MET A 156 -8.77 0.26 6.38
C MET A 156 -7.25 0.30 6.48
N LYS A 157 -6.56 -0.19 5.43
CA LYS A 157 -5.11 -0.04 5.22
C LYS A 157 -4.83 0.27 3.76
N GLY A 158 -4.32 1.48 3.51
CA GLY A 158 -4.16 2.00 2.15
C GLY A 158 -5.50 2.04 1.42
N SER A 159 -5.60 1.31 0.31
CA SER A 159 -6.86 1.18 -0.44
C SER A 159 -7.70 -0.04 -0.07
N LEU A 160 -7.26 -0.87 0.88
CA LEU A 160 -8.02 -2.04 1.31
C LEU A 160 -8.99 -1.66 2.42
N LEU A 161 -10.28 -1.83 2.15
CA LEU A 161 -11.37 -1.74 3.12
C LEU A 161 -11.73 -3.15 3.56
N VAL A 162 -11.79 -3.38 4.87
CA VAL A 162 -12.21 -4.66 5.45
C VAL A 162 -13.57 -4.48 6.12
N THR A 163 -14.52 -5.33 5.74
CA THR A 163 -15.83 -5.45 6.39
C THR A 163 -15.96 -6.77 7.13
N GLY A 164 -16.77 -6.81 8.18
CA GLY A 164 -17.00 -7.97 9.02
C GLY A 164 -18.48 -8.35 9.09
N ILE A 165 -18.78 -9.64 8.99
CA ILE A 165 -20.10 -10.23 9.29
C ILE A 165 -19.87 -11.45 10.18
N GLY A 166 -20.24 -11.36 11.45
CA GLY A 166 -19.94 -12.39 12.44
C GLY A 166 -18.42 -12.60 12.57
N SER A 167 -17.95 -13.83 12.29
CA SER A 167 -16.52 -14.18 12.30
C SER A 167 -15.84 -14.05 10.94
N SER A 168 -16.57 -13.68 9.89
CA SER A 168 -16.06 -13.63 8.52
C SER A 168 -15.66 -12.21 8.13
N TYR A 169 -14.53 -12.09 7.45
CA TYR A 169 -14.05 -10.81 6.92
C TYR A 169 -14.07 -10.82 5.40
N THR A 170 -14.51 -9.71 4.81
CA THR A 170 -14.44 -9.44 3.37
C THR A 170 -13.51 -8.25 3.14
N VAL A 171 -12.70 -8.30 2.10
CA VAL A 171 -11.80 -7.20 1.73
C VAL A 171 -12.08 -6.69 0.32
N ALA A 172 -12.28 -5.38 0.20
CA ALA A 172 -12.43 -4.69 -1.07
C ALA A 172 -11.23 -3.76 -1.30
N ASP A 173 -10.62 -3.83 -2.48
CA ASP A 173 -9.65 -2.82 -2.91
C ASP A 173 -10.40 -1.65 -3.54
N LEU A 174 -10.47 -0.52 -2.84
CA LEU A 174 -11.24 0.66 -3.24
C LEU A 174 -10.78 1.25 -4.58
N LYS A 175 -9.57 0.93 -5.05
CA LYS A 175 -9.12 1.30 -6.40
C LYS A 175 -9.96 0.66 -7.50
N GLN A 176 -10.60 -0.46 -7.19
CA GLN A 176 -11.43 -1.21 -8.13
C GLN A 176 -12.84 -0.64 -8.27
N VAL A 177 -13.28 0.27 -7.39
CA VAL A 177 -14.61 0.90 -7.42
C VAL A 177 -14.55 2.38 -7.79
N VAL A 178 -13.38 2.88 -8.19
CA VAL A 178 -13.25 4.25 -8.70
C VAL A 178 -14.11 4.40 -9.95
N GLY A 179 -15.00 5.39 -9.93
CA GLY A 179 -15.97 5.65 -11.01
C GLY A 179 -17.36 5.07 -10.77
N TYR A 180 -17.60 4.40 -9.64
CA TYR A 180 -18.91 3.89 -9.23
C TYR A 180 -19.50 4.76 -8.11
N SER A 181 -20.83 4.80 -8.01
CA SER A 181 -21.56 5.37 -6.88
C SER A 181 -21.97 4.27 -5.91
N LEU A 182 -22.10 4.63 -4.64
CA LEU A 182 -22.72 3.77 -3.64
C LEU A 182 -24.23 4.00 -3.65
N ASP A 183 -24.98 2.92 -3.70
CA ASP A 183 -26.42 2.91 -3.41
C ASP A 183 -26.61 2.33 -2.01
N SER A 184 -26.98 3.17 -1.05
CA SER A 184 -27.23 2.76 0.33
C SER A 184 -28.62 2.17 0.54
N ASP A 185 -29.53 2.42 -0.42
CA ASP A 185 -30.95 2.13 -0.28
C ASP A 185 -31.38 0.93 -1.14
N GLY A 186 -30.46 0.41 -1.95
CA GLY A 186 -30.66 -0.76 -2.78
C GLY A 186 -30.83 -2.06 -1.98
N ASP A 187 -31.72 -2.93 -2.46
CA ASP A 187 -31.96 -4.23 -1.86
C ASP A 187 -30.70 -5.12 -1.92
N ILE A 188 -30.22 -5.53 -0.75
CA ILE A 188 -29.06 -6.41 -0.65
C ILE A 188 -29.51 -7.85 -0.94
N THR A 189 -29.39 -8.27 -2.19
CA THR A 189 -29.53 -9.70 -2.52
C THR A 189 -28.22 -10.42 -2.18
N MET A 190 -28.15 -10.95 -0.97
CA MET A 190 -27.04 -11.79 -0.55
C MET A 190 -27.15 -13.17 -1.20
N VAL A 191 -26.29 -13.46 -2.18
CA VAL A 191 -26.06 -14.84 -2.61
C VAL A 191 -25.15 -15.51 -1.57
N THR A 192 -25.73 -15.94 -0.45
CA THR A 192 -25.02 -16.78 0.53
C THR A 192 -25.02 -18.20 0.03
N GLN A 193 -23.85 -18.72 -0.31
CA GLN A 193 -23.67 -20.14 -0.59
C GLN A 193 -23.92 -20.92 0.72
N SER A 194 -25.10 -21.51 0.83
CA SER A 194 -25.60 -22.09 2.09
C SER A 194 -25.28 -23.59 2.21
N GLY A 195 -24.68 -24.21 1.20
CA GLY A 195 -24.26 -25.60 1.26
C GLY A 195 -23.41 -26.07 0.08
N LEU A 196 -22.65 -27.15 0.31
CA LEU A 196 -21.85 -27.86 -0.70
C LEU A 196 -22.71 -28.58 -1.76
N MET A 197 -24.04 -28.59 -1.58
CA MET A 197 -24.99 -29.36 -2.39
C MET A 197 -25.55 -28.62 -3.61
N ASP A 198 -25.24 -27.33 -3.81
CA ASP A 198 -25.75 -26.54 -4.95
C ASP A 198 -25.04 -26.86 -6.29
N PHE A 199 -24.46 -28.06 -6.43
CA PHE A 199 -23.73 -28.53 -7.62
C PHE A 199 -24.33 -29.77 -8.30
N PHE A 200 -25.51 -30.25 -7.86
CA PHE A 200 -26.22 -31.35 -8.53
C PHE A 200 -27.52 -30.87 -9.18
#